data_AF-A0A7X3UV35-F1
#
_entry.id   AF-A0A7X3UV35-F1
#
_cell.length_a   1.000
_cell.length_b   1.000
_cell.length_c   1.000
_cell.angle_alpha   90.00
_cell.angle_beta   90.00
_cell.angle_gamma   90.00
#
_symmetry.space_group_name_H-M   'P 1'
#
loop_
_entity.id
_entity.type
_entity.pdbx_description
1 polymer ?
#
loop_
_entity_poly.entity_id
_entity_poly.type
_entity_poly.pdbx_seq_one_letter_code
_entity_poly.pdbx_strand_id
1 'polypeptide(L)'
;MMALFIMLAPMTFPASAMDGDLLLEILLEKGILTKEELIQIKAEEKKREAAKAAAQTRKKPEIEVRVKKEKKADVKASESSKKKSWVQFDYGNKGFTLATTDGLFKTKIQWRTQARYSFPERSDPRNKSAFEDNEESTFELRRIRLKVGGHGYRPWLKYYLEVDWQPGRDFDDDSEAASARMIDWRIMLEKYPWAKLRVGQWKINFNRERVDSSGKQTMVERSIMNRVFTIDRQIGMMLYGRVNPGTLLDANYYLGIFSGGGRGMAKNDDDNMMYVGRLQWNVFGRELKWRQSDVKFHKKPTASISFGAYTNKGKCTRWSSGGCGNLSGFDKPADVKDGRYQVSG
;
A
#
# COMPACT_ATOMS: atom_id res chain seq x y z
N MET A 1 9.84 7.50 -41.26
CA MET A 1 10.61 6.27 -40.96
C MET A 1 9.95 5.63 -39.75
N MET A 2 9.15 4.60 -39.99
CA MET A 2 8.13 4.09 -39.07
C MET A 2 8.59 2.73 -38.55
N ALA A 3 9.00 2.66 -37.28
CA ALA A 3 9.48 1.42 -36.67
C ALA A 3 8.35 0.75 -35.89
N LEU A 4 7.81 -0.30 -36.48
CA LEU A 4 6.76 -1.18 -35.95
C LEU A 4 7.44 -2.23 -35.05
N PHE A 5 7.17 -2.21 -33.74
CA PHE A 5 7.69 -3.21 -32.80
C PHE A 5 6.64 -4.31 -32.61
N ILE A 6 6.91 -5.50 -33.15
CA ILE A 6 6.08 -6.71 -33.00
C ILE A 6 6.61 -7.50 -31.79
N MET A 7 5.79 -7.65 -30.74
CA MET A 7 6.04 -8.63 -29.68
C MET A 7 5.66 -10.03 -30.17
N LEU A 8 6.62 -10.94 -30.28
CA LEU A 8 6.36 -12.38 -30.39
C LEU A 8 6.18 -12.98 -28.98
N ALA A 9 5.03 -13.61 -28.73
CA ALA A 9 4.83 -14.54 -27.63
C ALA A 9 4.99 -15.98 -28.14
N PRO A 10 5.72 -16.88 -27.46
CA PRO A 10 5.82 -18.27 -27.89
C PRO A 10 4.54 -19.03 -27.50
N MET A 11 3.76 -19.45 -28.50
CA MET A 11 2.73 -20.48 -28.36
C MET A 11 3.38 -21.87 -28.44
N THR A 12 3.30 -22.64 -27.36
CA THR A 12 3.59 -24.08 -27.38
C THR A 12 2.30 -24.86 -27.62
N PHE A 13 2.17 -25.52 -28.78
CA PHE A 13 1.12 -26.52 -29.01
C PHE A 13 1.57 -27.87 -28.45
N PRO A 14 0.74 -28.62 -27.70
CA PRO A 14 1.03 -30.00 -27.38
C PRO A 14 0.79 -30.89 -28.61
N ALA A 15 1.82 -31.64 -29.02
CA ALA A 15 1.70 -32.70 -30.02
C ALA A 15 0.84 -33.84 -29.45
N SER A 16 -0.35 -34.05 -30.00
CA SER A 16 -1.17 -35.21 -29.66
C SER A 16 -0.61 -36.42 -30.42
N ALA A 17 -0.13 -37.42 -29.68
CA ALA A 17 0.28 -38.70 -30.24
C ALA A 17 -0.93 -39.38 -30.90
N MET A 18 -0.78 -39.81 -32.17
CA MET A 18 -1.78 -40.63 -32.84
C MET A 18 -1.87 -42.00 -32.16
N ASP A 19 -3.10 -42.52 -32.05
CA ASP A 19 -3.42 -43.79 -31.39
C ASP A 19 -2.70 -44.96 -32.09
N GLY A 20 -1.99 -45.79 -31.30
CA GLY A 20 -1.07 -46.80 -31.84
C GLY A 20 -1.74 -47.86 -32.70
N ASP A 21 -2.99 -48.20 -32.36
CA ASP A 21 -3.81 -49.13 -33.15
C ASP A 21 -4.19 -48.55 -34.53
N LEU A 22 -4.48 -47.24 -34.59
CA LEU A 22 -4.84 -46.56 -35.82
C LEU A 22 -3.67 -46.49 -36.82
N LEU A 23 -2.44 -46.40 -36.29
CA LEU A 23 -1.22 -46.37 -37.09
C LEU A 23 -0.90 -47.76 -37.67
N LEU A 24 -1.15 -48.84 -36.91
CA LEU A 24 -0.99 -50.22 -37.40
C LEU A 24 -2.01 -50.58 -38.48
N GLU A 25 -3.25 -50.09 -38.38
CA GLU A 25 -4.28 -50.29 -39.40
C GLU A 25 -3.94 -49.57 -40.72
N ILE A 26 -3.45 -48.32 -40.66
CA ILE A 26 -3.02 -47.57 -41.85
C ILE A 26 -1.84 -48.28 -42.56
N LEU A 27 -0.91 -48.87 -41.80
CA LEU A 27 0.24 -49.59 -42.38
C LEU A 27 -0.15 -50.93 -43.02
N LEU A 28 -1.19 -51.60 -42.51
CA LEU A 28 -1.78 -52.78 -43.14
C LEU A 28 -2.49 -52.41 -44.46
N GLU A 29 -3.27 -51.33 -44.47
CA GLU A 29 -4.01 -50.86 -45.65
C GLU A 29 -3.07 -50.41 -46.77
N LYS A 30 -1.92 -49.82 -46.42
CA LYS A 30 -0.87 -49.44 -47.38
C LYS A 30 0.02 -50.60 -47.84
N GLY A 31 -0.25 -51.83 -47.39
CA GLY A 31 0.48 -53.04 -47.80
C GLY A 31 1.91 -53.13 -47.29
N ILE A 32 2.28 -52.32 -46.30
CA ILE A 32 3.63 -52.29 -45.69
C ILE A 32 3.78 -53.41 -44.66
N LEU A 33 2.68 -53.79 -44.00
CA LEU A 33 2.61 -54.91 -43.06
C LEU A 33 1.72 -56.01 -43.64
N THR A 34 2.10 -57.27 -43.40
CA THR A 34 1.22 -58.42 -43.66
C THR A 34 0.30 -58.70 -42.46
N LYS A 35 -0.82 -59.40 -42.70
CA LYS A 35 -1.76 -59.77 -41.62
C LYS A 35 -1.11 -60.63 -40.54
N GLU A 36 -0.11 -61.43 -40.89
CA GLU A 36 0.62 -62.29 -39.96
C GLU A 36 1.53 -61.48 -39.03
N GLU A 37 2.24 -60.48 -39.56
CA GLU A 37 3.09 -59.57 -38.78
C GLU A 37 2.27 -58.72 -37.80
N LEU A 38 1.09 -58.26 -38.20
CA LEU A 38 0.18 -57.53 -37.32
C LEU A 38 -0.23 -58.37 -36.09
N ILE A 39 -0.52 -59.66 -36.29
CA ILE A 39 -0.90 -60.58 -35.21
C ILE A 39 0.28 -60.79 -34.24
N GLN A 40 1.51 -60.89 -34.75
CA GLN A 40 2.70 -61.03 -33.92
C GLN A 40 2.97 -59.78 -33.08
N ILE A 41 2.85 -58.59 -33.68
CA ILE A 41 3.06 -57.30 -32.99
C ILE A 41 2.02 -57.13 -31.86
N LYS A 42 0.74 -57.38 -32.14
CA LYS A 42 -0.31 -57.31 -31.11
C LYS A 42 -0.12 -58.35 -30.00
N ALA A 43 0.39 -59.54 -30.33
CA ALA A 43 0.70 -60.57 -29.34
C ALA A 43 1.90 -60.18 -28.44
N GLU A 44 2.94 -59.56 -29.00
CA GLU A 44 4.07 -59.03 -28.25
C GLU A 44 3.70 -57.84 -27.36
N GLU A 45 2.83 -56.95 -27.85
CA GLU A 45 2.33 -55.82 -27.07
C GLU A 45 1.53 -56.31 -25.86
N LYS A 46 0.64 -57.29 -26.06
CA LYS A 46 -0.11 -57.91 -24.97
C LYS A 46 0.80 -58.63 -23.95
N LYS A 47 1.87 -59.27 -24.41
CA LYS A 47 2.91 -59.85 -23.53
C LYS A 47 3.67 -58.76 -22.75
N ARG A 48 4.00 -57.63 -23.38
CA ARG A 48 4.65 -56.48 -22.74
C ARG A 48 3.73 -55.82 -21.70
N GLU A 49 2.44 -55.69 -21.99
CA GLU A 49 1.45 -55.18 -21.04
C GLU A 49 1.27 -56.12 -19.85
N ALA A 50 1.18 -57.44 -20.09
CA ALA A 50 1.13 -58.44 -19.01
C ALA A 50 2.39 -58.40 -18.13
N ALA A 51 3.57 -58.22 -18.73
CA ALA A 51 4.84 -58.07 -18.00
C ALA A 51 4.89 -56.76 -17.18
N LYS A 52 4.39 -55.65 -17.72
CA LYS A 52 4.27 -54.37 -17.00
C LYS A 52 3.27 -54.47 -15.83
N ALA A 53 2.14 -55.14 -16.03
CA ALA A 53 1.15 -55.38 -14.99
C ALA A 53 1.74 -56.21 -13.84
N ALA A 54 2.44 -57.32 -14.16
CA ALA A 54 3.10 -58.16 -13.15
C ALA A 54 4.21 -57.44 -12.36
N ALA A 55 4.95 -56.53 -13.01
CA ALA A 55 5.96 -55.70 -12.35
C ALA A 55 5.34 -54.65 -11.40
N GLN A 56 4.15 -54.13 -11.73
CA GLN A 56 3.41 -53.21 -10.85
C GLN A 56 2.82 -53.91 -9.62
N THR A 57 2.36 -55.16 -9.74
CA THR A 57 1.81 -55.92 -8.60
C THR A 57 2.87 -56.27 -7.55
N ARG A 58 4.13 -56.51 -7.97
CA ARG A 58 5.25 -56.77 -7.04
C ARG A 58 5.74 -55.52 -6.30
N LYS A 59 5.67 -54.33 -6.92
CA LYS A 59 6.12 -53.06 -6.30
C LYS A 59 5.10 -52.46 -5.31
N LYS A 60 3.80 -52.71 -5.49
CA LYS A 60 2.74 -52.19 -4.60
C LYS A 60 2.90 -52.56 -3.10
N PRO A 61 3.13 -53.83 -2.71
CA PRO A 61 3.24 -54.19 -1.30
C PRO A 61 4.52 -53.64 -0.63
N GLU A 62 5.63 -53.56 -1.37
CA GLU A 62 6.91 -53.09 -0.83
C GLU A 62 6.93 -51.56 -0.62
N ILE A 63 6.29 -50.80 -1.53
CA ILE A 63 6.09 -49.35 -1.38
C ILE A 63 5.11 -49.05 -0.25
N GLU A 64 4.00 -49.79 -0.10
CA GLU A 64 3.06 -49.56 1.00
C GLU A 64 3.66 -49.82 2.39
N VAL A 65 4.52 -50.83 2.54
CA VAL A 65 5.19 -51.14 3.80
C VAL A 65 6.23 -50.06 4.13
N ARG A 66 7.00 -49.58 3.14
CA ARG A 66 7.99 -48.49 3.32
C ARG A 66 7.31 -47.15 3.62
N VAL A 67 6.23 -46.82 2.92
CA VAL A 67 5.41 -45.61 3.16
C VAL A 67 4.74 -45.64 4.53
N LYS A 68 4.29 -46.80 5.04
CA LYS A 68 3.75 -46.90 6.41
C LYS A 68 4.82 -46.72 7.50
N LYS A 69 6.06 -47.16 7.25
CA LYS A 69 7.19 -47.00 8.18
C LYS A 69 7.73 -45.56 8.18
N GLU A 70 7.85 -44.94 7.02
CA GLU A 70 8.18 -43.50 6.87
C GLU A 70 7.06 -42.64 7.45
N LYS A 71 5.78 -42.90 7.18
CA LYS A 71 4.67 -42.17 7.82
C LYS A 71 4.65 -42.32 9.34
N LYS A 72 4.98 -43.48 9.92
CA LYS A 72 5.05 -43.63 11.39
C LYS A 72 6.28 -42.94 12.00
N ALA A 73 7.40 -42.87 11.28
CA ALA A 73 8.59 -42.13 11.70
C ALA A 73 8.38 -40.61 11.56
N ASP A 74 7.78 -40.15 10.47
CA ASP A 74 7.43 -38.76 10.21
C ASP A 74 6.31 -38.26 11.12
N VAL A 75 5.33 -39.10 11.48
CA VAL A 75 4.29 -38.73 12.47
C VAL A 75 4.90 -38.59 13.87
N LYS A 76 5.80 -39.50 14.30
CA LYS A 76 6.47 -39.36 15.61
C LYS A 76 7.54 -38.24 15.65
N ALA A 77 8.19 -37.94 14.54
CA ALA A 77 9.13 -36.81 14.43
C ALA A 77 8.40 -35.45 14.27
N SER A 78 7.21 -35.42 13.66
CA SER A 78 6.41 -34.20 13.49
C SER A 78 5.48 -33.87 14.67
N GLU A 79 5.18 -34.83 15.55
CA GLU A 79 4.42 -34.58 16.79
C GLU A 79 5.27 -34.04 17.94
N SER A 80 6.60 -34.11 17.88
CA SER A 80 7.50 -33.62 18.96
C SER A 80 8.07 -32.21 18.75
N SER A 81 7.70 -31.48 17.69
CA SER A 81 8.27 -30.13 17.46
C SER A 81 7.47 -29.18 16.55
N LYS A 82 6.14 -29.19 16.56
CA LYS A 82 5.38 -27.96 16.26
C LYS A 82 5.07 -27.22 17.55
N LYS A 83 6.11 -26.68 18.21
CA LYS A 83 5.92 -25.55 19.13
C LYS A 83 5.17 -24.51 18.31
N LYS A 84 3.90 -24.27 18.65
CA LYS A 84 3.07 -23.21 18.06
C LYS A 84 3.90 -21.93 18.18
N SER A 85 4.49 -21.48 17.08
CA SER A 85 5.37 -20.32 17.07
C SER A 85 4.62 -19.17 17.74
N TRP A 86 5.20 -18.58 18.78
CA TRP A 86 4.61 -17.46 19.51
C TRP A 86 4.47 -16.23 18.60
N VAL A 87 5.13 -16.23 17.44
CA VAL A 87 4.97 -15.28 16.34
C VAL A 87 4.28 -15.93 15.14
N GLN A 88 3.23 -15.29 14.66
CA GLN A 88 2.54 -15.55 13.40
C GLN A 88 3.07 -14.58 12.34
N PHE A 89 3.41 -15.13 11.18
CA PHE A 89 3.76 -14.37 9.99
C PHE A 89 2.69 -14.59 8.92
N ASP A 90 2.28 -13.51 8.27
CA ASP A 90 1.31 -13.52 7.18
C ASP A 90 1.76 -12.54 6.08
N TYR A 91 1.45 -12.85 4.83
CA TYR A 91 1.69 -11.98 3.69
C TYR A 91 0.43 -11.87 2.84
N GLY A 92 0.15 -10.68 2.31
CA GLY A 92 -0.97 -10.51 1.40
C GLY A 92 -0.95 -9.17 0.70
N ASN A 93 -2.09 -8.77 0.14
CA ASN A 93 -2.23 -7.56 -0.70
C ASN A 93 -1.86 -6.24 0.00
N LYS A 94 -1.55 -6.26 1.30
CA LYS A 94 -1.18 -5.10 2.11
C LYS A 94 0.23 -5.22 2.71
N GLY A 95 1.07 -6.12 2.17
CA GLY A 95 2.42 -6.37 2.62
C GLY A 95 2.51 -7.48 3.66
N PHE A 96 3.54 -7.42 4.49
CA PHE A 96 3.87 -8.42 5.49
C PHE A 96 3.25 -8.06 6.84
N THR A 97 2.76 -9.06 7.57
CA THR A 97 2.21 -8.92 8.91
C THR A 97 2.94 -9.86 9.86
N LEU A 98 3.43 -9.32 10.96
CA LEU A 98 4.00 -10.05 12.09
C LEU A 98 3.07 -9.84 13.28
N ALA A 99 2.62 -10.90 13.94
CA ALA A 99 1.73 -10.80 15.09
C ALA A 99 2.10 -11.84 16.14
N THR A 100 1.95 -11.53 17.42
CA THR A 100 2.08 -12.53 18.48
C THR A 100 0.77 -13.31 18.62
N THR A 101 0.86 -14.56 19.06
CA THR A 101 -0.32 -15.43 19.27
C THR A 101 -1.25 -14.94 20.38
N ASP A 102 -0.74 -14.16 21.34
CA ASP A 102 -1.49 -13.51 22.41
C ASP A 102 -2.22 -12.23 21.95
N GLY A 103 -1.97 -11.76 20.72
CA GLY A 103 -2.56 -10.55 20.16
C GLY A 103 -2.03 -9.23 20.75
N LEU A 104 -1.05 -9.27 21.67
CA LEU A 104 -0.49 -8.08 22.31
C LEU A 104 0.42 -7.27 21.38
N PHE A 105 0.98 -7.91 20.36
CA PHE A 105 1.81 -7.28 19.35
C PHE A 105 1.35 -7.62 17.94
N LYS A 106 1.31 -6.60 17.08
CA LYS A 106 1.05 -6.78 15.65
C LYS A 106 1.69 -5.65 14.87
N THR A 107 2.59 -5.98 13.96
CA THR A 107 3.20 -5.04 12.99
C THR A 107 2.78 -5.40 11.57
N LYS A 108 2.53 -4.38 10.76
CA LYS A 108 2.40 -4.49 9.31
C LYS A 108 3.47 -3.67 8.63
N ILE A 109 4.15 -4.27 7.67
CA ILE A 109 5.19 -3.66 6.86
C ILE A 109 4.69 -3.64 5.41
N GLN A 110 4.57 -2.46 4.84
CA GLN A 110 4.07 -2.26 3.48
C GLN A 110 5.01 -1.36 2.69
N TRP A 111 5.41 -1.84 1.50
CA TRP A 111 6.03 -1.01 0.47
C TRP A 111 4.97 -0.40 -0.44
N ARG A 112 5.21 0.83 -0.87
CA ARG A 112 4.43 1.50 -1.89
C ARG A 112 5.34 2.24 -2.84
N THR A 113 5.24 1.90 -4.11
CA THR A 113 5.89 2.61 -5.21
C THR A 113 4.84 3.33 -6.05
N GLN A 114 5.23 4.46 -6.65
CA GLN A 114 4.47 5.16 -7.66
C GLN A 114 5.47 5.75 -8.65
N ALA A 115 5.48 5.20 -9.87
CA ALA A 115 6.19 5.76 -11.00
C ALA A 115 5.25 6.71 -11.77
N ARG A 116 5.83 7.70 -12.43
CA ARG A 116 5.13 8.65 -13.29
C ARG A 116 5.99 8.94 -14.51
N TYR A 117 5.32 9.06 -15.65
CA TYR A 117 5.83 9.72 -16.84
C TYR A 117 4.99 10.97 -17.10
N SER A 118 5.63 12.07 -17.45
CA SER A 118 5.00 13.35 -17.74
C SER A 118 5.59 13.96 -19.02
N PHE A 119 4.71 14.57 -19.82
CA PHE A 119 5.01 15.36 -21.02
C PHE A 119 3.79 16.27 -21.31
N PRO A 120 3.98 17.53 -21.75
CA PRO A 120 5.25 18.22 -21.98
C PRO A 120 5.86 18.82 -20.73
N GLU A 121 5.15 18.85 -19.61
CA GLU A 121 5.62 19.49 -18.38
C GLU A 121 5.63 18.49 -17.23
N ARG A 122 6.65 18.53 -16.37
CA ARG A 122 6.69 17.69 -15.18
C ARG A 122 5.62 18.03 -14.15
N SER A 123 5.35 19.32 -13.94
CA SER A 123 4.51 19.82 -12.84
C SER A 123 3.44 20.77 -13.34
N ASP A 124 2.31 20.87 -12.61
CA ASP A 124 1.22 21.75 -13.02
C ASP A 124 1.71 23.23 -13.06
N PRO A 125 1.61 23.92 -14.21
CA PRO A 125 2.08 25.28 -14.39
C PRO A 125 1.23 26.23 -13.53
N ARG A 126 1.90 27.18 -12.86
CA ARG A 126 1.27 28.01 -11.79
C ARG A 126 1.28 29.50 -12.08
N ASN A 127 2.07 29.90 -13.06
CA ASN A 127 2.20 31.26 -13.55
C ASN A 127 2.32 31.19 -15.08
N LYS A 128 2.17 32.33 -15.74
CA LYS A 128 2.21 32.39 -17.21
C LYS A 128 3.53 31.89 -17.78
N SER A 129 4.65 32.20 -17.12
CA SER A 129 5.99 31.79 -17.56
C SER A 129 6.18 30.27 -17.57
N ALA A 130 5.50 29.52 -16.71
CA ALA A 130 5.59 28.05 -16.71
C ALA A 130 4.99 27.40 -17.97
N PHE A 131 4.15 28.12 -18.72
CA PHE A 131 3.64 27.68 -20.03
C PHE A 131 4.57 28.05 -21.20
N GLU A 132 5.62 28.82 -20.92
CA GLU A 132 6.63 29.24 -21.90
C GLU A 132 7.91 28.40 -21.79
N ASP A 133 7.96 27.45 -20.85
CA ASP A 133 9.08 26.52 -20.70
C ASP A 133 9.13 25.51 -21.86
N ASN A 134 10.33 25.01 -22.14
CA ASN A 134 10.53 23.99 -23.17
C ASN A 134 9.84 22.67 -22.77
N GLU A 135 9.29 21.97 -23.76
CA GLU A 135 8.73 20.65 -23.53
C GLU A 135 9.80 19.67 -23.01
N GLU A 136 9.48 18.94 -21.94
CA GLU A 136 10.33 17.97 -21.31
C GLU A 136 9.62 16.62 -21.12
N SER A 137 10.39 15.55 -21.30
CA SER A 137 9.95 14.19 -20.97
C SER A 137 10.52 13.80 -19.61
N THR A 138 9.65 13.68 -18.61
CA THR A 138 10.08 13.35 -17.24
C THR A 138 9.64 11.95 -16.84
N PHE A 139 10.62 11.11 -16.45
CA PHE A 139 10.38 9.91 -15.67
C PHE A 139 10.68 10.17 -14.20
N GLU A 140 9.75 9.85 -13.31
CA GLU A 140 10.00 9.98 -11.87
C GLU A 140 9.40 8.85 -11.04
N LEU A 141 10.13 8.46 -10.01
CA LEU A 141 9.60 7.66 -8.91
C LEU A 141 8.98 8.60 -7.89
N ARG A 142 7.80 9.13 -8.25
CA ARG A 142 7.03 10.09 -7.45
C ARG A 142 6.96 9.74 -5.97
N ARG A 143 6.81 8.46 -5.62
CA ARG A 143 6.77 7.98 -4.23
C ARG A 143 7.41 6.60 -4.12
N ILE A 144 8.39 6.46 -3.25
CA ILE A 144 8.89 5.16 -2.77
C ILE A 144 8.77 5.18 -1.26
N ARG A 145 7.84 4.40 -0.71
CA ARG A 145 7.47 4.52 0.70
C ARG A 145 7.48 3.20 1.42
N LEU A 146 8.10 3.23 2.59
CA LEU A 146 7.99 2.19 3.59
C LEU A 146 6.99 2.64 4.66
N LYS A 147 5.99 1.81 4.91
CA LYS A 147 4.99 2.01 5.95
C LYS A 147 5.10 0.90 6.96
N VAL A 148 5.29 1.26 8.22
CA VAL A 148 5.33 0.31 9.33
C VAL A 148 4.28 0.75 10.34
N GLY A 149 3.32 -0.10 10.66
CA GLY A 149 2.23 0.28 11.56
C GLY A 149 1.65 -0.89 12.30
N GLY A 150 1.21 -0.64 13.53
CA GLY A 150 0.88 -1.72 14.43
C GLY A 150 0.43 -1.29 15.80
N HIS A 151 0.43 -2.27 16.71
CA HIS A 151 0.27 -2.09 18.14
C HIS A 151 1.26 -2.99 18.89
N GLY A 152 1.63 -2.57 20.09
CA GLY A 152 2.54 -3.31 20.96
C GLY A 152 2.15 -3.15 22.41
N TYR A 153 2.47 -4.14 23.24
CA TYR A 153 2.09 -4.27 24.65
C TYR A 153 0.56 -4.42 24.88
N ARG A 154 -0.27 -3.56 24.28
CA ARG A 154 -1.73 -3.65 24.28
C ARG A 154 -2.31 -3.24 22.91
N PRO A 155 -3.45 -3.78 22.46
CA PRO A 155 -4.08 -3.41 21.18
C PRO A 155 -4.45 -1.93 21.00
N TRP A 156 -4.60 -1.21 22.11
CA TRP A 156 -4.90 0.23 22.11
C TRP A 156 -3.67 1.13 22.10
N LEU A 157 -2.47 0.60 22.35
CA LEU A 157 -1.20 1.33 22.22
C LEU A 157 -0.63 1.07 20.82
N LYS A 158 -0.91 2.00 19.91
CA LYS A 158 -0.60 1.87 18.48
C LYS A 158 0.56 2.76 18.08
N TYR A 159 1.26 2.37 17.03
CA TYR A 159 2.28 3.18 16.40
C TYR A 159 2.16 3.14 14.88
N TYR A 160 2.69 4.17 14.24
CA TYR A 160 2.77 4.27 12.79
C TYR A 160 4.00 5.04 12.37
N LEU A 161 4.65 4.55 11.32
CA LEU A 161 5.84 5.09 10.69
C LEU A 161 5.64 5.10 9.17
N GLU A 162 5.96 6.20 8.51
CA GLU A 162 6.02 6.30 7.04
C GLU A 162 7.27 7.07 6.63
N VAL A 163 8.14 6.41 5.86
CA VAL A 163 9.35 6.99 5.27
C VAL A 163 9.16 7.14 3.78
N ASP A 164 9.53 8.32 3.25
CA ASP A 164 9.59 8.62 1.81
C ASP A 164 11.06 8.52 1.40
N TRP A 165 11.45 7.44 0.72
CA TRP A 165 12.85 7.07 0.46
C TRP A 165 13.53 7.93 -0.60
N GLN A 166 12.79 8.25 -1.66
CA GLN A 166 13.32 9.05 -2.76
C GLN A 166 12.22 10.00 -3.25
N PRO A 167 11.99 11.12 -2.55
CA PRO A 167 11.17 12.17 -3.09
C PRO A 167 11.78 12.71 -4.39
N GLY A 168 10.95 12.97 -5.41
CA GLY A 168 11.40 13.71 -6.60
C GLY A 168 11.77 15.15 -6.24
N ARG A 169 12.85 15.66 -6.83
CA ARG A 169 13.32 17.05 -6.76
C ARG A 169 13.36 17.68 -8.14
N ASP A 170 13.35 19.00 -8.24
CA ASP A 170 13.62 19.75 -9.47
C ASP A 170 15.11 20.01 -9.72
N PHE A 171 15.46 20.54 -10.88
CA PHE A 171 16.84 20.91 -11.22
C PHE A 171 17.40 21.98 -10.28
N ASP A 172 16.58 22.97 -9.95
CA ASP A 172 16.93 24.09 -9.06
C ASP A 172 16.76 23.78 -7.58
N ASP A 173 16.23 22.60 -7.24
CA ASP A 173 16.13 22.15 -5.86
C ASP A 173 17.49 21.66 -5.38
N ASP A 174 17.85 22.00 -4.13
CA ASP A 174 18.99 21.42 -3.44
C ASP A 174 18.95 19.89 -3.49
N SER A 175 20.12 19.25 -3.56
CA SER A 175 20.22 17.78 -3.60
C SER A 175 19.49 17.10 -2.44
N GLU A 176 19.48 17.75 -1.27
CA GLU A 176 18.77 17.28 -0.07
C GLU A 176 17.25 17.18 -0.23
N ALA A 177 16.67 17.85 -1.22
CA ALA A 177 15.25 17.71 -1.54
C ALA A 177 14.88 16.28 -1.99
N ALA A 178 15.86 15.52 -2.49
CA ALA A 178 15.72 14.11 -2.88
C ALA A 178 16.13 13.10 -1.79
N SER A 179 16.56 13.57 -0.61
CA SER A 179 16.98 12.71 0.49
C SER A 179 15.81 11.99 1.17
N ALA A 180 16.07 10.78 1.68
CA ALA A 180 15.10 10.00 2.42
C ALA A 180 14.58 10.78 3.64
N ARG A 181 13.27 10.80 3.82
CA ARG A 181 12.65 11.63 4.87
C ARG A 181 11.54 10.91 5.62
N MET A 182 11.54 11.07 6.94
CA MET A 182 10.44 10.65 7.81
C MET A 182 9.25 11.58 7.63
N ILE A 183 8.13 11.05 7.14
CA ILE A 183 6.92 11.84 6.84
C ILE A 183 5.76 11.53 7.78
N ASP A 184 5.78 10.43 8.51
CA ASP A 184 4.81 10.16 9.57
C ASP A 184 5.52 9.34 10.64
N TRP A 185 5.47 9.79 11.88
CA TRP A 185 5.86 8.99 13.03
C TRP A 185 4.91 9.36 14.15
N ARG A 186 4.14 8.40 14.65
CA ARG A 186 3.16 8.69 15.71
C ARG A 186 2.93 7.51 16.62
N ILE A 187 2.62 7.84 17.86
CA ILE A 187 2.10 6.93 18.87
C ILE A 187 0.66 7.34 19.14
N MET A 188 -0.23 6.36 19.30
CA MET A 188 -1.66 6.58 19.53
C MET A 188 -2.12 5.75 20.73
N LEU A 189 -2.76 6.40 21.69
CA LEU A 189 -3.45 5.80 22.82
C LEU A 189 -4.95 5.78 22.49
N GLU A 190 -5.46 4.65 22.00
CA GLU A 190 -6.83 4.51 21.53
C GLU A 190 -7.66 3.56 22.41
N LYS A 191 -7.55 3.70 23.74
CA LYS A 191 -8.27 2.81 24.69
C LYS A 191 -9.78 3.04 24.61
N TYR A 192 -10.22 4.30 24.54
CA TYR A 192 -11.62 4.66 24.47
C TYR A 192 -11.96 5.21 23.07
N PRO A 193 -13.01 4.72 22.39
CA PRO A 193 -13.38 5.19 21.06
C PRO A 193 -13.74 6.69 21.00
N TRP A 194 -14.26 7.22 22.11
CA TRP A 194 -14.70 8.61 22.25
C TRP A 194 -13.57 9.56 22.69
N ALA A 195 -12.45 9.07 23.23
CA ALA A 195 -11.29 9.89 23.60
C ALA A 195 -9.98 9.13 23.33
N LYS A 196 -9.32 9.52 22.25
CA LYS A 196 -8.06 8.97 21.76
C LYS A 196 -7.01 10.06 21.75
N LEU A 197 -5.81 9.74 22.22
CA LEU A 197 -4.67 10.64 22.16
C LEU A 197 -3.71 10.19 21.08
N ARG A 198 -3.17 11.14 20.31
CA ARG A 198 -2.09 10.90 19.35
C ARG A 198 -0.98 11.91 19.58
N VAL A 199 0.27 11.44 19.52
CA VAL A 199 1.47 12.25 19.70
C VAL A 199 2.50 11.89 18.62
N GLY A 200 3.24 12.87 18.11
CA GLY A 200 4.26 12.71 17.08
C GLY A 200 4.07 13.66 15.89
N GLN A 201 4.42 13.20 14.69
CA GLN A 201 4.29 13.91 13.42
C GLN A 201 3.37 13.18 12.45
N TRP A 202 2.32 13.82 11.98
CA TRP A 202 1.44 13.25 10.95
C TRP A 202 0.65 14.35 10.23
N LYS A 203 -0.09 13.99 9.18
CA LYS A 203 -1.00 14.93 8.49
C LYS A 203 -2.16 15.32 9.40
N ILE A 204 -2.30 16.60 9.72
CA ILE A 204 -3.35 17.05 10.63
C ILE A 204 -4.73 16.84 10.02
N ASN A 205 -5.66 16.35 10.85
CA ASN A 205 -7.04 16.01 10.48
C ASN A 205 -7.89 17.28 10.28
N PHE A 206 -7.50 18.13 9.34
CA PHE A 206 -8.15 19.40 9.04
C PHE A 206 -8.77 19.37 7.63
N ASN A 207 -7.93 19.39 6.60
CA ASN A 207 -8.36 19.42 5.20
C ASN A 207 -8.64 18.00 4.67
N ARG A 208 -9.86 17.76 4.16
CA ARG A 208 -10.32 16.44 3.72
C ARG A 208 -9.50 15.84 2.60
N GLU A 209 -9.26 16.59 1.54
CA GLU A 209 -8.48 16.11 0.41
C GLU A 209 -7.01 15.87 0.79
N ARG A 210 -6.47 16.69 1.69
CA ARG A 210 -5.09 16.53 2.14
C ARG A 210 -4.89 15.24 2.95
N VAL A 211 -5.78 15.00 3.91
CA VAL A 211 -5.72 13.88 4.84
C VAL A 211 -5.87 12.56 4.10
N ASP A 212 -6.74 12.53 3.08
CA ASP A 212 -6.91 11.38 2.21
C ASP A 212 -5.56 10.82 1.73
N SER A 213 -5.43 9.49 1.81
CA SER A 213 -4.21 8.81 1.42
C SER A 213 -3.91 9.09 -0.04
N SER A 214 -2.66 9.42 -0.37
CA SER A 214 -2.28 9.58 -1.78
C SER A 214 -2.38 8.29 -2.60
N GLY A 215 -2.58 7.14 -1.96
CA GLY A 215 -2.81 5.86 -2.65
C GLY A 215 -4.29 5.53 -2.82
N LYS A 216 -5.17 6.46 -2.47
CA LYS A 216 -6.63 6.34 -2.59
C LYS A 216 -7.25 7.58 -3.23
N GLN A 217 -6.45 8.38 -3.92
CA GLN A 217 -6.93 9.52 -4.70
C GLN A 217 -7.55 9.01 -6.00
N THR A 218 -8.58 9.70 -6.47
CA THR A 218 -9.22 9.46 -7.76
C THR A 218 -8.46 10.12 -8.91
N MET A 219 -7.82 11.26 -8.64
CA MET A 219 -6.98 12.00 -9.60
C MET A 219 -5.49 11.79 -9.31
N VAL A 220 -4.65 12.07 -10.32
CA VAL A 220 -3.18 11.93 -10.25
C VAL A 220 -2.58 12.84 -9.18
N GLU A 221 -3.05 14.09 -9.10
CA GLU A 221 -2.67 15.08 -8.10
C GLU A 221 -3.90 15.60 -7.31
N ARG A 222 -3.63 16.40 -6.27
CA ARG A 222 -4.67 17.08 -5.49
C ARG A 222 -5.06 18.39 -6.17
N SER A 223 -6.23 18.91 -5.85
CA SER A 223 -6.66 20.26 -6.23
C SER A 223 -5.62 21.31 -5.83
N ILE A 224 -5.46 22.32 -6.69
CA ILE A 224 -4.62 23.52 -6.48
C ILE A 224 -4.92 24.23 -5.16
N MET A 225 -6.16 24.11 -4.66
CA MET A 225 -6.60 24.70 -3.38
C MET A 225 -5.82 24.14 -2.18
N ASN A 226 -5.27 22.91 -2.27
CA ASN A 226 -4.43 22.36 -1.21
C ASN A 226 -3.16 23.18 -0.97
N ARG A 227 -2.68 23.94 -1.96
CA ARG A 227 -1.49 24.76 -1.80
C ARG A 227 -1.69 25.86 -0.75
N VAL A 228 -2.91 26.39 -0.64
CA VAL A 228 -3.25 27.50 0.24
C VAL A 228 -3.87 27.01 1.54
N PHE A 229 -4.86 26.11 1.47
CA PHE A 229 -5.69 25.72 2.62
C PHE A 229 -5.18 24.47 3.35
N THR A 230 -3.88 24.20 3.31
CA THR A 230 -3.32 23.03 3.98
C THR A 230 -2.28 23.39 5.01
N ILE A 231 -2.49 22.84 6.21
CA ILE A 231 -1.52 22.84 7.31
C ILE A 231 -0.61 21.59 7.29
N ASP A 232 -0.88 20.65 6.38
CA ASP A 232 -0.12 19.43 6.13
C ASP A 232 0.29 18.66 7.41
N ARG A 233 1.58 18.38 7.58
CA ARG A 233 2.14 17.59 8.68
C ARG A 233 2.76 18.49 9.71
N GLN A 234 2.39 18.26 10.96
CA GLN A 234 2.89 19.01 12.10
C GLN A 234 3.35 18.04 13.20
N ILE A 235 4.26 18.50 14.05
CA ILE A 235 4.71 17.80 15.25
C ILE A 235 3.89 18.31 16.44
N GLY A 236 3.31 17.41 17.22
CA GLY A 236 2.54 17.80 18.40
C GLY A 236 1.64 16.68 18.92
N MET A 237 0.52 17.08 19.50
CA MET A 237 -0.46 16.16 20.09
C MET A 237 -1.90 16.51 19.69
N MET A 238 -2.76 15.49 19.65
CA MET A 238 -4.18 15.64 19.32
C MET A 238 -5.04 14.70 20.14
N LEU A 239 -6.08 15.26 20.74
CA LEU A 239 -7.22 14.56 21.28
C LEU A 239 -8.30 14.45 20.20
N TYR A 240 -8.79 13.25 19.94
CA TYR A 240 -9.83 13.01 18.94
C TYR A 240 -10.72 11.85 19.34
N GLY A 241 -11.92 11.83 18.80
CA GLY A 241 -12.90 10.83 19.18
C GLY A 241 -14.10 10.81 18.27
N ARG A 242 -14.96 9.81 18.49
CA ARG A 242 -16.30 9.74 17.90
C ARG A 242 -17.32 9.56 19.02
N VAL A 243 -18.34 10.40 19.03
CA VAL A 243 -19.42 10.42 20.01
C VAL A 243 -20.73 10.00 19.35
N ASN A 244 -21.61 9.35 20.13
CA ASN A 244 -22.95 8.90 19.73
C ASN A 244 -23.03 8.14 18.38
N PRO A 245 -22.17 7.13 18.13
CA PRO A 245 -22.14 6.42 16.86
C PRO A 245 -23.49 5.76 16.54
N GLY A 246 -23.98 5.92 15.32
CA GLY A 246 -25.25 5.33 14.88
C GLY A 246 -26.50 6.16 15.20
N THR A 247 -26.36 7.29 15.87
CA THR A 247 -27.46 8.22 16.19
C THR A 247 -27.45 9.44 15.27
N LEU A 248 -28.48 10.30 15.37
CA LEU A 248 -28.49 11.60 14.68
C LEU A 248 -27.41 12.56 15.19
N LEU A 249 -26.88 12.34 16.39
CA LEU A 249 -25.82 13.15 17.01
C LEU A 249 -24.42 12.56 16.80
N ASP A 250 -24.26 11.62 15.87
CA ASP A 250 -22.97 11.00 15.56
C ASP A 250 -21.98 12.04 15.06
N ALA A 251 -20.92 12.29 15.82
CA ALA A 251 -19.92 13.29 15.49
C ALA A 251 -18.50 12.81 15.78
N ASN A 252 -17.57 13.21 14.93
CA ASN A 252 -16.14 13.11 15.17
C ASN A 252 -15.58 14.49 15.55
N TYR A 253 -14.68 14.53 16.51
CA TYR A 253 -13.97 15.76 16.87
C TYR A 253 -12.46 15.54 16.87
N TYR A 254 -11.72 16.61 16.62
CA TYR A 254 -10.26 16.64 16.57
C TYR A 254 -9.79 17.97 17.17
N LEU A 255 -9.04 17.91 18.25
CA LEU A 255 -8.48 19.07 18.95
C LEU A 255 -6.98 18.82 19.10
N GLY A 256 -6.14 19.72 18.60
CA GLY A 256 -4.70 19.51 18.60
C GLY A 256 -3.90 20.79 18.84
N ILE A 257 -2.70 20.57 19.38
CA ILE A 257 -1.69 21.58 19.67
C ILE A 257 -0.39 21.12 19.01
N PHE A 258 0.22 21.99 18.21
CA PHE A 258 1.39 21.66 17.40
C PHE A 258 2.44 22.77 17.39
N SER A 259 3.66 22.43 16.99
CA SER A 259 4.75 23.40 16.88
C SER A 259 4.58 24.42 15.74
N GLY A 260 3.69 24.19 14.78
CA GLY A 260 3.43 25.13 13.69
C GLY A 260 4.48 25.20 12.59
N GLY A 261 5.72 24.75 12.84
CA GLY A 261 6.82 24.76 11.87
C GLY A 261 6.71 23.75 10.72
N GLY A 262 5.74 22.83 10.75
CA GLY A 262 5.59 21.80 9.74
C GLY A 262 6.48 20.56 9.95
N ARG A 263 6.66 19.78 8.88
CA ARG A 263 7.43 18.53 8.91
C ARG A 263 8.89 18.78 9.30
N GLY A 264 9.37 18.01 10.27
CA GLY A 264 10.78 18.01 10.72
C GLY A 264 11.13 19.15 11.67
N MET A 265 10.21 20.08 11.92
CA MET A 265 10.45 21.27 12.73
C MET A 265 9.94 21.04 14.16
N ALA A 266 10.80 20.42 14.98
CA ALA A 266 10.49 20.16 16.39
C ALA A 266 10.59 21.43 17.24
N LYS A 267 11.50 22.35 16.87
CA LYS A 267 11.62 23.66 17.51
C LYS A 267 10.45 24.52 17.05
N ASN A 268 9.70 25.07 18.01
CA ASN A 268 8.83 26.20 17.72
C ASN A 268 9.73 27.42 17.52
N ASP A 269 9.60 28.08 16.37
CA ASP A 269 10.35 29.29 16.08
C ASP A 269 9.88 30.47 16.96
N ASP A 270 8.74 30.35 17.63
CA ASP A 270 8.29 31.30 18.64
C ASP A 270 7.67 30.59 19.88
N ASP A 271 7.12 31.36 20.83
CA ASP A 271 6.42 30.82 22.02
C ASP A 271 4.93 30.49 21.74
N ASN A 272 4.46 30.62 20.49
CA ASN A 272 3.06 30.45 20.10
C ASN A 272 2.84 29.10 19.44
N MET A 273 2.06 28.23 20.08
CA MET A 273 1.71 26.96 19.47
C MET A 273 0.63 27.13 18.39
N MET A 274 0.64 26.24 17.39
CA MET A 274 -0.48 26.08 16.48
C MET A 274 -1.63 25.36 17.19
N TYR A 275 -2.82 25.93 17.16
CA TYR A 275 -4.03 25.28 17.64
C TYR A 275 -4.91 24.89 16.47
N VAL A 276 -5.47 23.67 16.52
CA VAL A 276 -6.35 23.16 15.47
C VAL A 276 -7.58 22.53 16.12
N GLY A 277 -8.75 22.94 15.65
CA GLY A 277 -10.04 22.34 15.98
C GLY A 277 -10.76 21.88 14.72
N ARG A 278 -11.37 20.71 14.76
CA ARG A 278 -12.31 20.26 13.73
C ARG A 278 -13.43 19.43 14.33
N LEU A 279 -14.66 19.79 13.98
CA LEU A 279 -15.86 19.03 14.27
C LEU A 279 -16.44 18.50 12.95
N GLN A 280 -16.83 17.24 12.94
CA GLN A 280 -17.47 16.59 11.81
C GLN A 280 -18.75 15.91 12.30
N TRP A 281 -19.89 16.40 11.84
CA TRP A 281 -21.19 15.77 12.06
C TRP A 281 -21.49 14.77 10.95
N ASN A 282 -21.86 13.54 11.33
CA ASN A 282 -22.17 12.45 10.42
C ASN A 282 -23.70 12.31 10.29
N VAL A 283 -24.28 13.01 9.31
CA VAL A 283 -25.73 13.23 9.14
C VAL A 283 -26.56 11.93 9.21
N PHE A 284 -26.04 10.81 8.72
CA PHE A 284 -26.76 9.52 8.68
C PHE A 284 -26.35 8.54 9.79
N GLY A 285 -25.73 8.98 10.89
CA GLY A 285 -25.22 8.08 11.94
C GLY A 285 -24.11 7.15 11.46
N ARG A 286 -23.48 7.50 10.34
CA ARG A 286 -22.40 6.74 9.69
C ARG A 286 -21.23 7.65 9.44
N GLU A 287 -20.09 7.31 10.02
CA GLU A 287 -18.84 8.04 9.79
C GLU A 287 -18.45 8.01 8.31
N LEU A 288 -18.37 9.21 7.71
CA LEU A 288 -17.78 9.38 6.40
C LEU A 288 -16.26 9.29 6.53
N LYS A 289 -15.71 8.15 6.08
CA LYS A 289 -14.27 7.91 6.10
C LYS A 289 -13.52 8.86 5.17
N TRP A 290 -12.27 9.14 5.51
CA TRP A 290 -11.29 9.86 4.69
C TRP A 290 -10.99 9.12 3.38
N ARG A 291 -11.83 9.36 2.37
CA ARG A 291 -11.72 8.90 0.99
C ARG A 291 -12.53 9.83 0.08
N GLN A 292 -12.04 10.05 -1.14
CA GLN A 292 -12.72 10.89 -2.14
C GLN A 292 -13.99 10.23 -2.67
N SER A 293 -13.87 9.24 -3.55
CA SER A 293 -15.00 8.62 -4.25
C SER A 293 -15.45 7.30 -3.62
N ASP A 294 -16.71 6.92 -3.85
CA ASP A 294 -17.22 5.61 -3.44
C ASP A 294 -16.93 4.48 -4.43
N VAL A 295 -15.66 4.13 -4.58
CA VAL A 295 -15.21 3.01 -5.43
C VAL A 295 -15.67 1.63 -4.91
N LYS A 296 -16.41 1.57 -3.79
CA LYS A 296 -16.89 0.31 -3.20
C LYS A 296 -18.40 0.11 -3.34
N PHE A 297 -19.10 1.05 -3.99
CA PHE A 297 -20.54 0.96 -4.24
C PHE A 297 -21.33 0.60 -2.96
N HIS A 298 -21.17 1.38 -1.90
CA HIS A 298 -21.90 1.13 -0.65
C HIS A 298 -23.40 1.35 -0.88
N LYS A 299 -24.22 0.42 -0.37
CA LYS A 299 -25.67 0.46 -0.52
C LYS A 299 -26.36 1.61 0.23
N LYS A 300 -25.75 2.12 1.31
CA LYS A 300 -26.35 3.14 2.17
C LYS A 300 -25.61 4.48 2.03
N PRO A 301 -26.33 5.61 1.80
CA PRO A 301 -25.69 6.91 1.59
C PRO A 301 -24.93 7.36 2.84
N THR A 302 -23.80 8.04 2.70
CA THR A 302 -23.06 8.56 3.86
C THR A 302 -22.66 10.00 3.57
N ALA A 303 -22.97 10.90 4.48
CA ALA A 303 -22.69 12.33 4.35
C ALA A 303 -22.18 12.86 5.68
N SER A 304 -21.34 13.89 5.60
CA SER A 304 -20.85 14.59 6.77
C SER A 304 -20.72 16.08 6.50
N ILE A 305 -21.08 16.89 7.48
CA ILE A 305 -20.80 18.32 7.51
C ILE A 305 -19.62 18.53 8.46
N SER A 306 -18.67 19.40 8.11
CA SER A 306 -17.50 19.64 8.96
C SER A 306 -17.19 21.11 9.06
N PHE A 307 -16.86 21.53 10.27
CA PHE A 307 -16.31 22.84 10.56
C PHE A 307 -14.91 22.66 11.14
N GLY A 308 -13.94 23.43 10.67
CA GLY A 308 -12.58 23.41 11.18
C GLY A 308 -12.07 24.83 11.33
N ALA A 309 -11.26 25.04 12.36
CA ALA A 309 -10.51 26.27 12.55
C ALA A 309 -9.07 25.95 12.96
N TYR A 310 -8.13 26.80 12.58
CA TYR A 310 -6.78 26.78 13.12
C TYR A 310 -6.19 28.17 13.26
N THR A 311 -5.21 28.29 14.14
CA THR A 311 -4.38 29.49 14.26
C THR A 311 -2.93 29.09 14.44
N ASN A 312 -2.03 29.86 13.83
CA ASN A 312 -0.60 29.70 13.92
C ASN A 312 0.08 31.06 13.83
N LYS A 313 1.12 31.26 14.62
CA LYS A 313 2.08 32.34 14.43
C LYS A 313 3.46 31.72 14.17
N GLY A 314 4.24 32.31 13.27
CA GLY A 314 5.55 31.78 12.90
C GLY A 314 6.06 32.32 11.57
N LYS A 315 7.08 31.68 11.01
CA LYS A 315 7.68 32.05 9.70
C LYS A 315 6.92 31.52 8.49
N CYS A 316 6.10 30.49 8.64
CA CYS A 316 5.45 29.80 7.53
C CYS A 316 4.15 30.51 7.12
N THR A 317 3.92 30.68 5.82
CA THR A 317 2.60 31.10 5.29
C THR A 317 1.87 29.98 4.56
N ARG A 318 2.53 28.83 4.36
CA ARG A 318 1.90 27.57 3.92
C ARG A 318 2.69 26.36 4.41
N TRP A 319 2.08 25.18 4.30
CA TRP A 319 2.75 23.90 4.57
C TRP A 319 2.58 22.93 3.41
N SER A 320 3.57 22.04 3.22
CA SER A 320 3.49 20.97 2.23
C SER A 320 4.19 19.70 2.74
N SER A 321 4.31 18.69 1.87
CA SER A 321 5.11 17.50 2.20
C SER A 321 6.59 17.83 2.37
N GLY A 322 7.05 18.97 1.83
CA GLY A 322 8.39 19.52 2.07
C GLY A 322 8.56 20.11 3.47
N GLY A 323 7.47 20.55 4.12
CA GLY A 323 7.51 21.24 5.42
C GLY A 323 6.98 22.67 5.33
N CYS A 324 7.53 23.56 6.16
CA CYS A 324 7.30 25.00 6.11
C CYS A 324 7.59 25.58 4.72
N GLY A 325 6.77 26.52 4.26
CA GLY A 325 7.03 27.27 3.04
C GLY A 325 6.25 28.58 3.00
N ASN A 326 6.33 29.26 1.86
CA ASN A 326 5.69 30.55 1.64
C ASN A 326 4.67 30.54 0.48
N LEU A 327 3.61 31.33 0.64
CA LEU A 327 2.72 31.73 -0.45
C LEU A 327 3.45 32.73 -1.37
N SER A 328 2.95 32.88 -2.60
CA SER A 328 3.51 33.90 -3.52
C SER A 328 3.34 35.29 -2.92
N GLY A 329 4.36 36.15 -3.06
CA GLY A 329 4.38 37.49 -2.48
C GLY A 329 4.80 37.56 -1.00
N PHE A 330 5.15 36.43 -0.37
CA PHE A 330 5.70 36.39 0.98
C PHE A 330 7.16 35.96 0.96
N ASP A 331 7.95 36.49 1.90
CA ASP A 331 9.36 36.14 2.10
C ASP A 331 9.53 34.63 2.36
N LYS A 332 10.67 34.05 1.94
CA LYS A 332 10.98 32.65 2.23
C LYS A 332 11.18 32.47 3.75
N PRO A 333 10.78 31.34 4.35
CA PRO A 333 10.92 31.14 5.80
C PRO A 333 12.35 31.29 6.34
N ALA A 334 13.38 31.04 5.51
CA ALA A 334 14.78 31.19 5.91
C ALA A 334 15.17 32.67 6.15
N ASP A 335 14.50 33.61 5.49
CA ASP A 335 14.87 35.03 5.47
C ASP A 335 14.00 35.87 6.42
N VAL A 336 13.19 35.20 7.26
CA VAL A 336 12.13 35.82 8.05
C VAL A 336 12.42 35.66 9.54
N LYS A 337 12.19 36.76 10.29
CA LYS A 337 12.26 36.75 11.75
C LYS A 337 11.16 35.86 12.35
N ASP A 338 11.49 35.24 13.47
CA ASP A 338 10.60 34.41 14.29
C ASP A 338 9.24 35.10 14.52
N GLY A 339 8.14 34.36 14.38
CA GLY A 339 6.79 34.86 14.67
C GLY A 339 6.24 35.96 13.75
N ARG A 340 6.84 36.21 12.58
CA ARG A 340 6.44 37.32 11.69
C ARG A 340 5.02 37.22 11.14
N TYR A 341 4.56 36.02 10.78
CA TYR A 341 3.26 35.83 10.13
C TYR A 341 2.26 35.19 11.08
N GLN A 342 1.02 35.71 11.06
CA GLN A 342 -0.14 35.08 11.67
C GLN A 342 -1.00 34.47 10.56
N VAL A 343 -1.17 33.15 10.60
CA VAL A 343 -1.97 32.38 9.65
C VAL A 343 -3.12 31.75 10.40
N SER A 344 -4.35 32.02 9.99
CA SER A 344 -5.56 31.47 10.60
C SER A 344 -6.59 31.19 9.52
N GLY A 345 -7.47 30.22 9.74
CA GLY A 345 -8.56 29.88 8.83
C GLY A 345 -9.31 28.65 9.25
#